data_AF-A0AAE0KRL0-F1
#
_entry.id   AF-A0AAE0KRL0-F1
#
_cell.length_a   1.000
_cell.length_b   1.000
_cell.length_c   1.000
_cell.angle_alpha   90.00
_cell.angle_beta   90.00
_cell.angle_gamma   90.00
#
_symmetry.space_group_name_H-M   'P 1'
#
loop_
_entity.id
_entity.type
_entity.pdbx_description
1 polymer ?
#
loop_
_entity_poly.entity_id
_entity_poly.type
_entity_poly.pdbx_seq_one_letter_code
_entity_poly.pdbx_strand_id
1 'polypeptide(L)'
;MTSNTVDVDVTLMRNVSGTLCCDSSSLSPPSRLQAFPVDANHSEWRHRVSRLQRAYLSRLAKAIDQRGAPSSTTGGDTLSLVLFNDAFSKESGARCLDGTPSGYYIRKVASNSPNEGRWIVYLQGGGLCVEPADCLQRSKSDRGSSNKWGATRTVGTNGAEDLLSASSDNPFSDWNHVFVSYASGDTWTGTRREPTLATAGLYFAGHLTLRAVVSHLKETQGLKEATHLMLSGGSAGGIGVFNNADFFVS
;
A
#
# COMPACT_ATOMS: atom_id res chain seq x y z
N MET A 1 -6.98 -22.70 18.58
CA MET A 1 -5.58 -22.48 18.20
C MET A 1 -5.54 -21.26 17.29
N THR A 2 -5.31 -20.07 17.83
CA THR A 2 -5.22 -18.82 17.07
C THR A 2 -3.81 -18.69 16.53
N SER A 3 -3.66 -18.78 15.21
CA SER A 3 -2.41 -18.57 14.51
C SER A 3 -2.03 -17.09 14.59
N ASN A 4 -1.10 -16.75 15.47
CA ASN A 4 -0.46 -15.43 15.50
C ASN A 4 0.51 -15.32 14.32
N THR A 5 0.01 -14.97 13.13
CA THR A 5 0.86 -14.50 12.03
C THR A 5 1.24 -13.05 12.29
N VAL A 6 2.53 -12.81 12.53
CA VAL A 6 3.09 -11.45 12.49
C VAL A 6 3.09 -11.01 11.03
N ASP A 7 2.21 -10.08 10.67
CA ASP A 7 2.26 -9.45 9.36
C ASP A 7 3.54 -8.61 9.25
N VAL A 8 4.34 -8.90 8.23
CA VAL A 8 5.60 -8.20 7.94
C VAL A 8 5.25 -6.96 7.13
N ASP A 9 5.15 -5.80 7.80
CA ASP A 9 4.85 -4.52 7.15
C ASP A 9 6.11 -3.83 6.65
N VAL A 10 6.26 -3.72 5.33
CA VAL A 10 7.42 -3.10 4.68
C VAL A 10 7.07 -1.66 4.37
N THR A 11 7.83 -0.70 4.89
CA THR A 11 7.59 0.73 4.66
C THR A 11 8.79 1.39 4.00
N LEU A 12 8.54 2.11 2.91
CA LEU A 12 9.51 2.95 2.21
C LEU A 12 8.99 4.38 2.17
N MET A 13 9.80 5.34 2.61
CA MET A 13 9.48 6.77 2.61
C MET A 13 10.51 7.51 1.75
N ARG A 14 10.07 8.37 0.83
CA ARG A 14 10.95 9.24 0.03
C ARG A 14 10.40 10.66 -0.09
N ASN A 15 11.31 11.62 -0.22
CA ASN A 15 11.02 12.99 -0.65
C ASN A 15 11.02 13.02 -2.20
N VAL A 16 9.98 13.59 -2.80
CA VAL A 16 9.73 13.58 -4.26
C VAL A 16 10.73 14.46 -5.02
N SER A 17 11.51 15.30 -4.33
CA SER A 17 12.61 16.10 -4.89
C SER A 17 13.92 15.32 -5.16
N GLY A 18 13.85 13.98 -5.27
CA GLY A 18 15.00 13.15 -5.68
C GLY A 18 16.03 12.86 -4.59
N THR A 19 15.75 13.19 -3.33
CA THR A 19 16.63 12.85 -2.20
C THR A 19 15.96 11.83 -1.29
N LEU A 20 16.60 10.66 -1.14
CA LEU A 20 16.25 9.64 -0.15
C LEU A 20 16.60 10.17 1.25
N CYS A 21 15.65 10.86 1.90
CA CYS A 21 15.80 11.26 3.29
C CYS A 21 14.83 10.47 4.17
N CYS A 22 15.40 9.63 5.04
CA CYS A 22 14.90 9.55 6.40
C CYS A 22 15.14 10.94 7.02
N ASP A 23 14.10 11.74 7.25
CA ASP A 23 14.23 12.86 8.19
C ASP A 23 13.03 12.93 9.12
N SER A 24 13.37 12.98 10.40
CA SER A 24 12.52 13.00 11.57
C SER A 24 12.81 14.31 12.29
N SER A 25 12.07 15.36 11.97
CA SER A 25 12.21 16.64 12.67
C SER A 25 11.23 16.74 13.84
N SER A 26 11.43 15.89 14.83
CA SER A 26 11.31 16.25 16.24
C SER A 26 12.22 15.31 17.04
N LEU A 27 13.47 15.72 17.23
CA LEU A 27 14.47 15.28 18.23
C LEU A 27 15.83 15.85 17.77
N SER A 28 16.31 16.89 18.42
CA SER A 28 17.67 17.44 18.23
C SER A 28 18.71 16.62 19.04
N PRO A 29 20.03 16.74 18.77
CA PRO A 29 20.85 15.71 18.12
C PRO A 29 21.71 14.86 19.09
N PRO A 30 22.29 13.74 18.62
CA PRO A 30 23.74 13.83 18.40
C PRO A 30 24.21 13.25 17.07
N SER A 31 25.15 13.99 16.46
CA SER A 31 26.15 13.57 15.47
C SER A 31 25.68 12.87 14.18
N ARG A 32 25.62 13.67 13.10
CA ARG A 32 25.79 13.31 11.68
C ARG A 32 25.03 12.05 11.21
N LEU A 33 23.79 12.25 10.76
CA LEU A 33 23.14 11.34 9.82
C LEU A 33 23.46 11.79 8.39
N GLN A 34 24.27 11.01 7.69
CA GLN A 34 24.68 11.26 6.31
C GLN A 34 23.58 10.81 5.33
N ALA A 35 23.31 11.63 4.32
CA ALA A 35 22.53 11.24 3.14
C ALA A 35 23.18 10.05 2.42
N PHE A 36 22.36 9.15 1.85
CA PHE A 36 22.82 7.87 1.31
C PHE A 36 23.15 7.94 -0.19
N PRO A 37 24.26 7.33 -0.65
CA PRO A 37 24.59 7.23 -2.07
C PRO A 37 23.60 6.35 -2.81
N VAL A 38 23.34 6.69 -4.08
CA VAL A 38 22.44 5.97 -4.99
C VAL A 38 22.98 4.57 -5.37
N ASP A 39 24.24 4.28 -5.04
CA ASP A 39 25.01 3.16 -5.62
C ASP A 39 25.18 1.94 -4.69
N ALA A 40 24.48 1.88 -3.55
CA ALA A 40 24.62 0.75 -2.63
C ALA A 40 24.02 -0.56 -3.20
N ASN A 41 24.75 -1.67 -3.07
CA ASN A 41 24.34 -2.98 -3.59
C ASN A 41 23.03 -3.49 -2.92
N HIS A 42 22.20 -4.20 -3.69
CA HIS A 42 20.86 -4.68 -3.34
C HIS A 42 20.82 -5.55 -2.06
N SER A 43 21.88 -6.31 -1.77
CA SER A 43 21.99 -7.11 -0.53
C SER A 43 22.17 -6.25 0.73
N GLU A 44 22.90 -5.14 0.61
CA GLU A 44 23.14 -4.21 1.71
C GLU A 44 21.90 -3.39 2.03
N TRP A 45 21.14 -3.02 0.99
CA TRP A 45 19.82 -2.42 1.10
C TRP A 45 18.83 -3.31 1.85
N ARG A 46 18.71 -4.59 1.45
CA ARG A 46 17.82 -5.56 2.11
C ARG A 46 18.10 -5.72 3.59
N HIS A 47 19.37 -5.82 3.97
CA HIS A 47 19.75 -5.93 5.38
C HIS A 47 19.45 -4.66 6.18
N ARG A 48 19.65 -3.47 5.59
CA ARG A 48 19.45 -2.19 6.27
C ARG A 48 17.96 -1.83 6.42
N VAL A 49 17.13 -2.08 5.41
CA VAL A 49 15.65 -1.95 5.50
C VAL A 49 15.08 -2.92 6.53
N SER A 50 15.56 -4.16 6.53
CA SER A 50 15.14 -5.15 7.54
C SER A 50 15.46 -4.72 8.98
N ARG A 51 16.55 -3.96 9.21
CA ARG A 51 16.85 -3.42 10.54
C ARG A 51 15.92 -2.27 10.93
N LEU A 52 15.62 -1.36 10.00
CA LEU A 52 14.69 -0.25 10.24
C LEU A 52 13.27 -0.76 10.48
N GLN A 53 12.84 -1.74 9.71
CA GLN A 53 11.55 -2.41 9.86
C GLN A 53 11.45 -3.15 11.20
N ARG A 54 12.50 -3.89 11.61
CA ARG A 54 12.55 -4.50 12.96
C ARG A 54 12.51 -3.46 14.08
N ALA A 55 13.22 -2.34 13.93
CA ALA A 55 13.21 -1.27 14.92
C ALA A 55 11.82 -0.63 15.04
N TYR A 56 11.16 -0.36 13.91
CA TYR A 56 9.80 0.18 13.86
C TYR A 56 8.77 -0.79 14.45
N LEU A 57 8.78 -2.05 14.02
CA LEU A 57 7.90 -3.10 14.53
C LEU A 57 8.11 -3.35 16.04
N SER A 58 9.34 -3.27 16.55
CA SER A 58 9.61 -3.39 18.00
C SER A 58 9.02 -2.23 18.81
N ARG A 59 8.95 -1.02 18.22
CA ARG A 59 8.36 0.15 18.85
C ARG A 59 6.84 0.08 18.81
N LEU A 60 6.26 -0.37 17.70
CA LEU A 60 4.83 -0.63 17.59
C LEU A 60 4.38 -1.74 18.55
N ALA A 61 5.10 -2.85 18.63
CA ALA A 61 4.78 -3.93 19.56
C ALA A 61 4.79 -3.46 21.02
N LYS A 62 5.74 -2.60 21.41
CA LYS A 62 5.76 -1.98 22.74
C LYS A 62 4.61 -0.99 22.97
N ALA A 63 4.14 -0.31 21.92
CA ALA A 63 3.01 0.60 22.02
C ALA A 63 1.66 -0.14 22.14
N ILE A 64 1.55 -1.32 21.53
CA ILE A 64 0.37 -2.20 21.59
C ILE A 64 0.25 -2.89 22.96
N ASP A 65 1.36 -3.35 23.54
CA ASP A 65 1.38 -4.01 24.87
C ASP A 65 0.92 -3.09 26.02
N GLN A 66 0.88 -1.77 25.79
CA GLN A 66 0.49 -0.78 26.79
C GLN A 66 -0.95 -0.24 26.64
N ARG A 67 -1.76 -0.73 25.69
CA ARG A 67 -3.09 -0.17 25.43
C ARG A 67 -4.18 -1.24 25.45
N GLY A 68 -5.19 -1.00 26.30
CA GLY A 68 -6.50 -1.65 26.18
C GLY A 68 -7.18 -1.30 24.85
N ALA A 69 -8.24 -2.05 24.52
CA ALA A 69 -8.91 -2.05 23.21
C ALA A 69 -9.12 -0.65 22.60
N PRO A 70 -8.87 -0.47 21.29
CA PRO A 70 -8.93 0.83 20.65
C PRO A 70 -10.35 1.39 20.67
N SER A 71 -10.49 2.64 21.12
CA SER A 71 -11.75 3.38 21.05
C SER A 71 -12.02 3.76 19.59
N SER A 72 -12.98 3.07 18.99
CA SER A 72 -13.50 3.37 17.65
C SER A 72 -14.08 4.77 17.61
N THR A 73 -13.42 5.71 16.92
CA THR A 73 -14.04 7.00 16.58
C THR A 73 -14.77 6.82 15.25
N THR A 74 -16.08 6.65 15.32
CA THR A 74 -16.98 6.36 14.20
C THR A 74 -17.06 7.54 13.22
N GLY A 75 -16.13 7.60 12.27
CA GLY A 75 -16.19 8.52 11.12
C GLY A 75 -14.83 8.85 10.51
N GLY A 76 -13.76 8.84 11.30
CA GLY A 76 -12.42 9.18 10.83
C GLY A 76 -11.80 8.11 9.92
N ASP A 77 -12.03 6.83 10.21
CA ASP A 77 -11.35 5.69 9.56
C ASP A 77 -11.94 5.26 8.21
N THR A 78 -12.89 6.00 7.65
CA THR A 78 -13.56 5.62 6.39
C THR A 78 -12.83 6.19 5.18
N LEU A 79 -12.52 5.34 4.20
CA LEU A 79 -11.99 5.71 2.89
C LEU A 79 -13.05 5.44 1.81
N SER A 80 -13.06 6.25 0.75
CA SER A 80 -14.01 6.15 -0.37
C SER A 80 -13.40 5.45 -1.57
N LEU A 81 -14.16 4.57 -2.23
CA LEU A 81 -13.72 3.84 -3.40
C LEU A 81 -13.56 4.76 -4.62
N VAL A 82 -12.41 4.66 -5.27
CA VAL A 82 -12.16 5.13 -6.64
C VAL A 82 -11.93 3.90 -7.50
N LEU A 83 -12.97 3.51 -8.23
CA LEU A 83 -12.90 2.43 -9.20
C LEU A 83 -12.50 3.00 -10.56
N PHE A 84 -11.57 2.34 -11.25
CA PHE A 84 -11.21 2.73 -12.60
C PHE A 84 -12.38 2.48 -13.55
N ASN A 85 -12.54 3.36 -14.55
CA ASN A 85 -13.45 3.08 -15.64
C ASN A 85 -12.85 2.01 -16.58
N ASP A 86 -13.70 1.42 -17.43
CA ASP A 86 -13.29 0.34 -18.33
C ASP A 86 -12.23 0.76 -19.36
N ALA A 87 -12.31 2.00 -19.86
CA ALA A 87 -11.37 2.51 -20.85
C ALA A 87 -9.95 2.61 -20.28
N PHE A 88 -9.81 3.25 -19.11
CA PHE A 88 -8.55 3.37 -18.39
C PHE A 88 -8.02 2.00 -17.96
N SER A 89 -8.89 1.09 -17.51
CA SER A 89 -8.50 -0.27 -17.13
C SER A 89 -7.98 -1.07 -18.32
N LYS A 90 -8.57 -0.90 -19.50
CA LYS A 90 -8.11 -1.55 -20.75
C LYS A 90 -6.75 -1.02 -21.19
N GLU A 91 -6.55 0.29 -21.14
CA GLU A 91 -5.29 0.92 -21.55
C GLU A 91 -4.12 0.58 -20.62
N SER A 92 -4.35 0.69 -19.32
CA SER A 92 -3.35 0.42 -18.29
C SER A 92 -3.11 -1.07 -18.05
N GLY A 93 -4.11 -1.91 -18.31
CA GLY A 93 -4.14 -3.33 -17.96
C GLY A 93 -4.47 -3.60 -16.49
N ALA A 94 -4.91 -2.59 -15.74
CA ALA A 94 -5.26 -2.71 -14.32
C ALA A 94 -6.61 -3.41 -14.12
N ARG A 95 -6.58 -4.74 -14.09
CA ARG A 95 -7.75 -5.60 -13.90
C ARG A 95 -7.58 -6.56 -12.73
N CYS A 96 -8.69 -6.87 -12.08
CA CYS A 96 -8.79 -7.98 -11.12
C CYS A 96 -8.64 -9.33 -11.85
N LEU A 97 -8.50 -10.42 -11.10
CA LEU A 97 -8.39 -11.78 -11.66
C LEU A 97 -9.51 -12.09 -12.66
N ASP A 98 -10.75 -11.72 -12.34
CA ASP A 98 -11.94 -11.95 -13.18
C ASP A 98 -12.10 -10.98 -14.36
N GLY A 99 -11.19 -10.02 -14.50
CA GLY A 99 -11.21 -9.01 -15.56
C GLY A 99 -11.96 -7.73 -15.22
N THR A 100 -12.63 -7.63 -14.07
CA THR A 100 -13.24 -6.37 -13.61
C THR A 100 -12.19 -5.27 -13.42
N PRO A 101 -12.54 -3.98 -13.61
CA PRO A 101 -11.65 -2.86 -13.29
C PRO A 101 -11.08 -2.95 -11.88
N SER A 102 -9.81 -2.60 -11.72
CA SER A 102 -9.22 -2.43 -10.38
C SER A 102 -9.46 -1.00 -9.86
N GLY A 103 -8.88 -0.68 -8.71
CA GLY A 103 -9.06 0.62 -8.07
C GLY A 103 -8.40 0.70 -6.70
N TYR A 104 -8.70 1.79 -5.99
CA TYR A 104 -8.17 2.05 -4.65
C TYR A 104 -9.21 2.79 -3.81
N TYR A 105 -9.05 2.75 -2.49
CA TYR A 105 -9.80 3.59 -1.57
C TYR A 105 -8.94 4.78 -1.15
N ILE A 106 -9.54 5.95 -0.97
CA ILE A 106 -8.83 7.17 -0.59
C ILE A 106 -9.56 7.96 0.49
N ARG A 107 -8.78 8.58 1.38
CA ARG A 107 -9.21 9.67 2.27
C ARG A 107 -8.20 10.80 2.13
N LYS A 108 -8.65 11.95 1.62
CA LYS A 108 -7.80 13.15 1.53
C LYS A 108 -7.90 13.98 2.80
N VAL A 109 -6.84 14.70 3.10
CA VAL A 109 -6.87 15.77 4.09
C VAL A 109 -7.66 16.97 3.56
N ALA A 110 -8.05 17.88 4.45
CA ALA A 110 -8.67 19.13 4.06
C ALA A 110 -7.75 19.93 3.11
N SER A 111 -8.35 20.59 2.12
CA SER A 111 -7.62 21.50 1.23
C SER A 111 -6.93 22.61 2.02
N ASN A 112 -5.71 22.98 1.63
CA ASN A 112 -4.83 23.93 2.33
C ASN A 112 -4.27 23.42 3.67
N SER A 113 -4.38 22.13 3.97
CA SER A 113 -3.63 21.52 5.06
C SER A 113 -2.12 21.68 4.80
N PRO A 114 -1.29 22.01 5.82
CA PRO A 114 0.17 22.01 5.64
C PRO A 114 0.73 20.65 5.23
N ASN A 115 -0.06 19.58 5.40
CA ASN A 115 0.29 18.21 5.05
C ASN A 115 -0.43 17.69 3.79
N GLU A 116 -1.05 18.57 2.99
CA GLU A 116 -1.73 18.19 1.74
C GLU A 116 -0.82 17.53 0.70
N GLY A 117 0.48 17.80 0.77
CA GLY A 117 1.51 17.14 -0.05
C GLY A 117 2.05 15.83 0.51
N ARG A 118 1.54 15.33 1.64
CA ARG A 118 2.03 14.09 2.28
C ARG A 118 1.05 12.95 2.04
N TRP A 119 1.60 11.78 1.66
CA TRP A 119 0.81 10.65 1.19
C TRP A 119 1.31 9.33 1.78
N ILE A 120 0.37 8.47 2.14
CA ILE A 120 0.62 7.06 2.41
C ILE A 120 -0.20 6.20 1.44
N VAL A 121 0.48 5.30 0.75
CA VAL A 121 -0.13 4.29 -0.11
C VAL A 121 0.16 2.93 0.53
N TYR A 122 -0.91 2.24 0.92
CA TYR A 122 -0.83 0.93 1.56
C TYR A 122 -1.33 -0.16 0.61
N LEU A 123 -0.52 -1.18 0.39
CA LEU A 123 -0.84 -2.34 -0.42
C LEU A 123 -1.47 -3.42 0.43
N GLN A 124 -2.70 -3.81 0.08
CA GLN A 124 -3.40 -4.88 0.77
C GLN A 124 -2.66 -6.23 0.61
N GLY A 125 -2.61 -7.00 1.71
CA GLY A 125 -2.19 -8.40 1.72
C GLY A 125 -3.32 -9.39 1.38
N GLY A 126 -3.15 -10.66 1.74
CA GLY A 126 -4.19 -11.69 1.58
C GLY A 126 -3.78 -12.89 0.73
N GLY A 127 -2.55 -13.37 0.91
CA GLY A 127 -2.03 -14.58 0.26
C GLY A 127 -1.84 -14.48 -1.24
N LEU A 128 -1.82 -15.62 -1.90
CA LEU A 128 -1.77 -15.76 -3.36
C LEU A 128 -2.61 -16.96 -3.77
N CYS A 129 -2.76 -17.17 -5.07
CA CYS A 129 -3.22 -18.44 -5.61
C CYS A 129 -2.18 -18.96 -6.61
N VAL A 130 -2.02 -20.27 -6.70
CA VAL A 130 -0.99 -20.91 -7.54
C VAL A 130 -1.65 -21.88 -8.51
N GLU A 131 -2.52 -22.76 -8.00
CA GLU A 131 -3.22 -23.73 -8.83
C GLU A 131 -4.41 -23.08 -9.58
N PRO A 132 -4.65 -23.47 -10.86
CA PRO A 132 -5.75 -22.92 -11.65
C PRO A 132 -7.12 -22.97 -10.97
N ALA A 133 -7.43 -24.07 -10.28
CA ALA A 133 -8.69 -24.24 -9.57
C ALA A 133 -8.85 -23.24 -8.41
N ASP A 134 -7.80 -23.08 -7.61
CA ASP A 134 -7.79 -22.13 -6.48
C ASP A 134 -7.88 -20.68 -6.97
N CYS A 135 -7.19 -20.36 -8.07
CA CYS A 135 -7.28 -19.04 -8.67
C CYS A 135 -8.67 -18.74 -9.24
N LEU A 136 -9.32 -19.72 -9.87
CA LEU A 136 -10.72 -19.59 -10.32
C LEU A 136 -11.70 -19.46 -9.17
N GLN A 137 -11.43 -20.08 -8.02
CA GLN A 137 -12.25 -19.88 -6.83
C GLN A 137 -12.02 -18.49 -6.24
N ARG A 138 -10.77 -18.04 -6.18
CA ARG A 138 -10.39 -16.69 -5.72
C ARG A 138 -10.97 -15.59 -6.59
N SER A 139 -11.01 -15.78 -7.92
CA SER A 139 -11.59 -14.79 -8.85
C SER A 139 -13.06 -14.49 -8.54
N LYS A 140 -13.76 -15.43 -7.88
CA LYS A 140 -15.15 -15.29 -7.46
C LYS A 140 -15.32 -14.61 -6.09
N SER A 141 -14.26 -14.11 -5.44
CA SER A 141 -14.35 -13.39 -4.16
C SER A 141 -13.96 -11.92 -4.28
N ASP A 142 -14.08 -11.16 -3.19
CA ASP A 142 -13.61 -9.77 -3.08
C ASP A 142 -12.08 -9.64 -3.25
N ARG A 143 -11.35 -10.77 -3.22
CA ARG A 143 -9.92 -10.91 -3.48
C ARG A 143 -9.57 -11.25 -4.93
N GLY A 144 -10.56 -11.22 -5.81
CA GLY A 144 -10.38 -11.50 -7.23
C GLY A 144 -11.36 -10.76 -8.16
N SER A 145 -12.30 -9.99 -7.60
CA SER A 145 -13.30 -9.22 -8.32
C SER A 145 -13.65 -7.94 -7.56
N SER A 146 -13.69 -6.80 -8.26
CA SER A 146 -14.12 -5.52 -7.68
C SER A 146 -15.63 -5.36 -7.59
N ASN A 147 -16.41 -6.24 -8.22
CA ASN A 147 -17.88 -6.25 -8.11
C ASN A 147 -18.38 -6.45 -6.67
N LYS A 148 -17.51 -6.90 -5.77
CA LYS A 148 -17.81 -7.16 -4.36
C LYS A 148 -17.28 -6.06 -3.43
N TRP A 149 -16.67 -5.02 -3.97
CA TRP A 149 -16.13 -3.91 -3.19
C TRP A 149 -17.24 -2.93 -2.83
N GLY A 150 -17.33 -2.59 -1.54
CA GLY A 150 -18.25 -1.54 -1.07
C GLY A 150 -17.77 -0.16 -1.49
N ALA A 151 -18.69 0.80 -1.56
CA ALA A 151 -18.37 2.20 -1.88
C ALA A 151 -17.41 2.84 -0.87
N THR A 152 -17.34 2.30 0.34
CA THR A 152 -16.43 2.73 1.40
C THR A 152 -15.74 1.54 2.06
N ARG A 153 -14.61 1.81 2.71
CA ARG A 153 -13.84 0.86 3.51
C ARG A 153 -13.43 1.51 4.83
N THR A 154 -13.65 0.83 5.95
CA THR A 154 -13.08 1.21 7.24
C THR A 154 -11.72 0.55 7.43
N VAL A 155 -10.69 1.33 7.76
CA VAL A 155 -9.32 0.86 8.03
C VAL A 155 -8.98 0.92 9.52
N GLY A 156 -7.76 0.55 9.91
CA GLY A 156 -7.32 0.61 11.32
C GLY A 156 -7.97 -0.45 12.23
N THR A 157 -8.52 -1.51 11.64
CA THR A 157 -9.19 -2.60 12.37
C THR A 157 -8.32 -3.84 12.54
N ASN A 158 -7.19 -3.94 11.81
CA ASN A 158 -6.42 -5.17 11.65
C ASN A 158 -4.89 -5.00 11.78
N GLY A 159 -4.39 -4.05 12.58
CA GLY A 159 -2.96 -3.91 12.89
C GLY A 159 -2.15 -3.26 11.77
N ALA A 160 -1.96 -3.96 10.66
CA ALA A 160 -1.17 -3.45 9.52
C ALA A 160 -1.84 -2.24 8.83
N GLU A 161 -3.17 -2.16 8.89
CA GLU A 161 -3.95 -1.02 8.40
C GLU A 161 -3.99 0.16 9.38
N ASP A 162 -3.39 0.05 10.57
CA ASP A 162 -3.36 1.11 11.59
C ASP A 162 -2.59 2.34 11.10
N LEU A 163 -1.68 2.16 10.15
CA LEU A 163 -1.00 3.24 9.42
C LEU A 163 -2.00 4.18 8.72
N LEU A 164 -3.18 3.69 8.37
CA LEU A 164 -4.24 4.47 7.73
C LEU A 164 -5.30 4.97 8.71
N SER A 165 -5.15 4.69 10.01
CA SER A 165 -6.13 5.13 11.00
C SER A 165 -6.15 6.66 11.13
N ALA A 166 -7.31 7.23 11.40
CA ALA A 166 -7.50 8.62 11.80
C ALA A 166 -7.29 8.85 13.31
N SER A 167 -6.86 7.83 14.06
CA SER A 167 -6.51 7.97 15.47
C SER A 167 -5.48 9.07 15.68
N SER A 168 -5.65 9.86 16.74
CA SER A 168 -4.69 10.91 17.13
C SER A 168 -3.30 10.36 17.47
N ASP A 169 -3.21 9.06 17.76
CA ASP A 169 -1.93 8.39 18.02
C ASP A 169 -1.21 7.93 16.76
N ASN A 170 -1.89 7.93 15.62
CA ASN A 170 -1.23 7.67 14.34
C ASN A 170 -0.50 8.96 13.90
N PRO A 171 0.84 8.96 13.83
CA PRO A 171 1.61 10.14 13.41
C PRO A 171 1.39 10.52 11.94
N PHE A 172 0.70 9.67 11.18
CA PHE A 172 0.34 9.91 9.78
C PHE A 172 -1.14 10.26 9.61
N SER A 173 -1.92 10.36 10.69
CA SER A 173 -3.38 10.57 10.63
C SER A 173 -3.83 11.79 9.81
N ASP A 174 -2.95 12.78 9.66
CA ASP A 174 -3.12 14.02 8.90
C ASP A 174 -2.42 14.00 7.52
N TRP A 175 -2.16 12.82 6.95
CA TRP A 175 -1.69 12.63 5.57
C TRP A 175 -2.84 12.19 4.67
N ASN A 176 -2.66 12.28 3.36
CA ASN A 176 -3.58 11.64 2.41
C ASN A 176 -3.38 10.13 2.47
N HIS A 177 -4.46 9.38 2.65
CA HIS A 177 -4.43 7.93 2.83
C HIS A 177 -4.99 7.22 1.61
N VAL A 178 -4.22 6.30 1.05
CA VAL A 178 -4.62 5.45 -0.07
C VAL A 178 -4.47 3.99 0.34
N PHE A 179 -5.55 3.22 0.19
CA PHE A 179 -5.54 1.77 0.36
C PHE A 179 -5.77 1.12 -1.01
N VAL A 180 -4.79 0.36 -1.49
CA VAL A 180 -4.90 -0.33 -2.78
C VAL A 180 -5.38 -1.76 -2.56
N SER A 181 -6.58 -2.06 -3.06
CA SER A 181 -7.19 -3.38 -2.95
C SER A 181 -6.47 -4.41 -3.80
N TYR A 182 -6.20 -5.57 -3.22
CA TYR A 182 -5.46 -6.66 -3.84
C TYR A 182 -6.42 -7.71 -4.41
N ALA A 183 -6.66 -7.63 -5.71
CA ALA A 183 -7.53 -8.56 -6.44
C ALA A 183 -6.84 -9.28 -7.61
N SER A 184 -5.51 -9.25 -7.66
CA SER A 184 -4.72 -9.89 -8.73
C SER A 184 -4.19 -11.28 -8.38
N GLY A 185 -4.12 -11.64 -7.10
CA GLY A 185 -3.71 -12.99 -6.65
C GLY A 185 -2.25 -13.36 -6.88
N ASP A 186 -1.42 -12.41 -7.30
CA ASP A 186 -0.04 -12.58 -7.81
C ASP A 186 1.04 -11.84 -6.99
N THR A 187 0.76 -11.49 -5.73
CA THR A 187 1.67 -10.74 -4.85
C THR A 187 2.18 -9.42 -5.44
N TRP A 188 1.38 -8.77 -6.29
CA TRP A 188 1.68 -7.49 -6.95
C TRP A 188 2.81 -7.56 -7.99
N THR A 189 3.11 -8.73 -8.54
CA THR A 189 4.18 -8.89 -9.55
C THR A 189 3.65 -9.15 -10.97
N GLY A 190 2.36 -9.42 -11.13
CA GLY A 190 1.81 -9.82 -12.42
C GLY A 190 1.70 -8.67 -13.42
N THR A 191 2.06 -8.95 -14.68
CA THR A 191 2.11 -7.98 -15.79
C THR A 191 1.24 -8.39 -16.98
N ARG A 192 0.30 -9.31 -16.76
CA ARG A 192 -0.52 -9.87 -17.83
C ARG A 192 -1.69 -8.93 -18.12
N ARG A 193 -1.76 -8.48 -19.38
CA ARG A 193 -2.82 -7.59 -19.87
C ARG A 193 -4.06 -8.34 -20.36
N GLU A 194 -3.89 -9.61 -20.72
CA GLU A 194 -4.93 -10.42 -21.34
C GLU A 194 -4.98 -11.81 -20.69
N PRO A 195 -6.18 -12.43 -20.58
CA PRO A 195 -6.36 -13.75 -20.03
C PRO A 195 -5.98 -14.82 -21.06
N THR A 196 -5.52 -15.98 -20.59
CA THR A 196 -5.12 -17.10 -21.46
C THR A 196 -5.62 -18.42 -20.91
N LEU A 197 -5.70 -19.46 -21.75
CA LEU A 197 -6.02 -20.81 -21.27
C LEU A 197 -5.02 -21.29 -20.19
N ALA A 198 -3.74 -20.94 -20.33
CA ALA A 198 -2.71 -21.25 -19.33
C ALA A 198 -2.93 -20.58 -17.97
N THR A 199 -3.64 -19.46 -17.94
CA THR A 199 -4.05 -18.76 -16.71
C THR A 199 -5.50 -19.05 -16.32
N ALA A 200 -6.10 -20.10 -16.89
CA ALA A 200 -7.52 -20.43 -16.73
C ALA A 200 -8.48 -19.25 -17.03
N GLY A 201 -8.09 -18.39 -17.96
CA GLY A 201 -8.86 -17.21 -18.34
C GLY A 201 -8.73 -16.03 -17.36
N LEU A 202 -7.70 -15.99 -16.51
CA LEU A 202 -7.51 -14.94 -15.50
C LEU A 202 -6.36 -13.97 -15.85
N TYR A 203 -6.42 -12.75 -15.30
CA TYR A 203 -5.56 -11.63 -15.69
C TYR A 203 -4.25 -11.49 -14.93
N PHE A 204 -4.13 -11.77 -13.62
CA PHE A 204 -2.88 -11.61 -12.84
C PHE A 204 -2.08 -10.32 -13.17
N ALA A 205 -2.64 -9.16 -12.81
CA ALA A 205 -2.16 -7.84 -13.25
C ALA A 205 -1.69 -6.93 -12.11
N GLY A 206 -1.18 -7.48 -11.00
CA GLY A 206 -0.89 -6.72 -9.78
C GLY A 206 0.12 -5.58 -9.95
N HIS A 207 1.19 -5.78 -10.73
CA HIS A 207 2.15 -4.70 -11.04
C HIS A 207 1.46 -3.61 -11.86
N LEU A 208 0.69 -3.99 -12.90
CA LEU A 208 -0.04 -3.04 -13.75
C LEU A 208 -1.08 -2.24 -12.98
N THR A 209 -1.79 -2.87 -12.04
CA THR A 209 -2.70 -2.19 -11.12
C THR A 209 -1.98 -1.11 -10.34
N LEU A 210 -0.82 -1.41 -9.76
CA LEU A 210 -0.08 -0.40 -9.00
C LEU A 210 0.42 0.75 -9.87
N ARG A 211 0.85 0.47 -11.11
CA ARG A 211 1.20 1.50 -12.09
C ARG A 211 0.01 2.43 -12.38
N ALA A 212 -1.16 1.84 -12.60
CA ALA A 212 -2.38 2.57 -12.91
C ALA A 212 -2.84 3.44 -11.72
N VAL A 213 -2.73 2.93 -10.48
CA VAL A 213 -3.01 3.69 -9.26
C VAL A 213 -2.13 4.94 -9.17
N VAL A 214 -0.82 4.81 -9.36
CA VAL A 214 0.09 5.97 -9.32
C VAL A 214 -0.25 6.99 -10.40
N SER A 215 -0.47 6.54 -11.65
CA SER A 215 -0.83 7.44 -12.75
C SER A 215 -2.14 8.17 -12.44
N HIS A 216 -3.17 7.44 -12.02
CA HIS A 216 -4.48 8.00 -11.72
C HIS A 216 -4.43 8.97 -10.55
N LEU A 217 -3.66 8.68 -9.50
CA LEU A 217 -3.45 9.59 -8.37
C LEU A 217 -2.71 10.88 -8.79
N LYS A 218 -1.68 10.77 -9.65
CA LYS A 218 -0.94 11.92 -10.20
C LYS A 218 -1.85 12.81 -11.03
N GLU A 219 -2.70 12.21 -11.87
CA GLU A 219 -3.56 12.91 -12.83
C GLU A 219 -4.83 13.50 -12.19
N THR A 220 -5.41 12.84 -11.19
CA THR A 220 -6.76 13.18 -10.70
C THR A 220 -6.82 13.60 -9.24
N GLN A 221 -5.85 13.22 -8.41
CA GLN A 221 -5.94 13.41 -6.95
C GLN A 221 -4.91 14.39 -6.37
N GLY A 222 -3.93 14.82 -7.18
CA GLY A 222 -2.89 15.77 -6.79
C GLY A 222 -1.59 15.13 -6.28
N LEU A 223 -1.39 13.82 -6.48
CA LEU A 223 -0.15 13.14 -6.08
C LEU A 223 1.08 13.71 -6.81
N LYS A 224 0.90 14.35 -7.97
CA LYS A 224 1.98 15.02 -8.71
C LYS A 224 2.68 16.11 -7.89
N GLU A 225 1.95 16.77 -7.00
CA GLU A 225 2.44 17.84 -6.13
C GLU A 225 2.87 17.32 -4.74
N ALA A 226 2.97 15.99 -4.58
CA ALA A 226 3.38 15.41 -3.31
C ALA A 226 4.81 15.82 -2.95
N THR A 227 5.03 16.15 -1.68
CA THR A 227 6.35 16.41 -1.10
C THR A 227 6.92 15.14 -0.45
N HIS A 228 6.05 14.31 0.12
CA HIS A 228 6.40 13.07 0.81
C HIS A 228 5.45 11.96 0.40
N LEU A 229 6.02 10.81 0.09
CA LEU A 229 5.28 9.61 -0.24
C LEU A 229 5.83 8.43 0.56
N MET A 230 4.93 7.77 1.27
CA MET A 230 5.18 6.49 1.92
C MET A 230 4.47 5.38 1.16
N LEU A 231 5.22 4.39 0.69
CA LEU A 231 4.68 3.13 0.21
C LEU A 231 4.81 2.09 1.32
N SER A 232 3.70 1.49 1.72
CA SER A 232 3.65 0.46 2.74
C SER A 232 2.79 -0.73 2.29
N GLY A 233 2.85 -1.84 3.02
CA GLY A 233 1.98 -2.99 2.78
C GLY A 233 2.30 -4.17 3.70
N GLY A 234 1.27 -4.94 4.03
CA GLY A 234 1.35 -6.12 4.87
C GLY A 234 1.21 -7.42 4.07
N SER A 235 1.89 -8.50 4.50
CA SER A 235 1.82 -9.82 3.86
C SER A 235 2.20 -9.77 2.36
N ALA A 236 1.33 -10.26 1.47
CA ALA A 236 1.51 -10.13 0.02
C ALA A 236 1.72 -8.67 -0.43
N GLY A 237 1.11 -7.69 0.28
CA GLY A 237 1.33 -6.27 0.06
C GLY A 237 2.78 -5.85 0.34
N GLY A 238 3.40 -6.37 1.40
CA GLY A 238 4.80 -6.12 1.71
C GLY A 238 5.76 -6.69 0.65
N ILE A 239 5.44 -7.85 0.09
CA ILE A 239 6.15 -8.40 -1.09
C ILE A 239 5.98 -7.44 -2.28
N GLY A 240 4.78 -6.90 -2.46
CA GLY A 240 4.50 -5.89 -3.48
C GLY A 240 5.34 -4.63 -3.32
N VAL A 241 5.51 -4.13 -2.09
CA VAL A 241 6.36 -2.96 -1.81
C VAL A 241 7.78 -3.22 -2.33
N PHE A 242 8.38 -4.35 -1.99
CA PHE A 242 9.74 -4.68 -2.43
C PHE A 242 9.88 -4.77 -3.97
N ASN A 243 8.91 -5.38 -4.65
CA ASN A 243 8.99 -5.58 -6.09
C ASN A 243 8.66 -4.33 -6.90
N ASN A 244 7.98 -3.35 -6.30
CA ASN A 244 7.46 -2.19 -7.02
C ASN A 244 8.06 -0.86 -6.58
N ALA A 245 8.85 -0.83 -5.51
CA ALA A 245 9.42 0.40 -4.94
C ALA A 245 10.10 1.31 -5.97
N ASP A 246 10.94 0.73 -6.83
CA ASP A 246 11.70 1.50 -7.82
C ASP A 246 10.82 2.07 -8.93
N PHE A 247 9.75 1.35 -9.31
CA PHE A 247 8.75 1.89 -10.24
C PHE A 247 7.96 3.03 -9.59
N PHE A 248 7.60 2.89 -8.30
CA PHE A 248 6.70 3.81 -7.60
C PHE A 248 7.25 5.24 -7.49
N VAL A 249 8.56 5.40 -7.69
CA VAL A 249 9.31 6.66 -7.56
C VAL A 249 9.78 7.23 -8.90
N SER A 250 9.38 6.60 -10.02
CA SER A 250 9.62 7.09 -11.39
C SER A 250 8.46 7.96 -11.91
#